data_AF-A0A958DIK8-F1
#
_entry.id   AF-A0A958DIK8-F1
#
_cell.length_a   1.000
_cell.length_b   1.000
_cell.length_c   1.000
_cell.angle_alpha   90.00
_cell.angle_beta   90.00
_cell.angle_gamma   90.00
#
_symmetry.space_group_name_H-M   'P 1'
#
loop_
_entity.id
_entity.type
_entity.pdbx_description
1 polymer ?
#
loop_
_entity_poly.entity_id
_entity_poly.type
_entity_poly.pdbx_seq_one_letter_code
_entity_poly.pdbx_strand_id
1 'polypeptide(L)'
;LIRPKNIHPTGQTNCGVAAVIGTHNVPSYVLDEALHAMKNRGMDGVGVGKTLCFPELPHHYAYRVMVKGRLQLEMEETLRKGKRAFKSNRDLRRKARSELIRFRCSLAKKIKKVFLDPYFDFAGETTVEKVREPYKADPRGGERDYREFGNPGTDPGDIFRFFVRVKEKVLCEFIENELLGDPRFVYIREYFPEVDRSNYRSHAKFMQKAEDLFVFNHSVRLTQILYVKDVRAEYWQKFVQGNQAFAENLPALTKQDPFSKEHLETIGEGFLYLLRSFLEQYPAGEHAEKFAGRIRKIAAVMSCGKNFAVWKTAGREIPWETPASPNNIIHVRLATGSVVEQMNAHPFGKLHTALTHNGETTNYETLKQRVEQFGLPPLATTDTEVASLKFHLLAEELEYPDWALFESFSPTTGDDLALIPQELRAQLEEVQRVEFTSSPDGPYQYLCLRHLPEKNVTERVDLKDPADLRPGTTAFWYDHTGKEKKAFSIIASEEQAAQKVLELLDREGVIDGTVPDEVMVSNGMINRFIYDDSGKVSDYQLIDRYGRPIELEPVGKHYSFRRSKLKTPRQKALLEREMVDHADNLTGWIASRLAKWNFDTYRWVLQSLSDRQLKAGEPEVA
;
A
#
# COMPACT_ATOMS: atom_id res chain seq x y z
N LEU A 1 39.96 -17.76 -3.83
CA LEU A 1 39.48 -16.59 -4.61
C LEU A 1 38.35 -15.94 -3.84
N ILE A 2 38.69 -15.03 -2.93
CA ILE A 2 37.76 -14.25 -2.12
C ILE A 2 37.10 -13.25 -3.08
N ARG A 3 35.78 -13.36 -3.28
CA ARG A 3 35.04 -12.33 -4.04
C ARG A 3 35.24 -10.99 -3.34
N PRO A 4 35.52 -9.90 -4.07
CA PRO A 4 35.65 -8.59 -3.44
C PRO A 4 34.32 -8.26 -2.76
N LYS A 5 34.37 -7.92 -1.47
CA LYS A 5 33.24 -7.28 -0.78
C LYS A 5 32.98 -5.98 -1.55
N ASN A 6 31.84 -5.90 -2.24
CA ASN A 6 31.35 -4.62 -2.74
C ASN A 6 31.27 -3.69 -1.53
N ILE A 7 32.11 -2.66 -1.53
CA ILE A 7 32.08 -1.61 -0.52
C ILE A 7 30.72 -0.92 -0.70
N HIS A 8 29.79 -1.15 0.22
CA HIS A 8 28.52 -0.43 0.23
C HIS A 8 28.83 1.06 0.47
N PRO A 9 28.49 1.96 -0.46
CA PRO A 9 28.56 3.39 -0.19
C PRO A 9 27.64 3.74 0.98
N THR A 10 28.10 4.60 1.89
CA THR A 10 27.30 5.09 3.02
C THR A 10 26.01 5.76 2.54
N GLY A 11 24.89 5.49 3.20
CA GLY A 11 23.58 6.09 2.88
C GLY A 11 22.70 5.31 1.88
N GLN A 12 23.07 4.08 1.50
CA GLN A 12 22.25 3.23 0.63
C GLN A 12 21.54 2.13 1.42
N THR A 13 20.23 1.96 1.20
CA THR A 13 19.43 0.90 1.83
C THR A 13 19.02 -0.14 0.79
N ASN A 14 19.15 -1.43 1.13
CA ASN A 14 18.75 -2.51 0.22
C ASN A 14 17.22 -2.67 0.09
N CYS A 15 16.47 -2.16 1.08
CA CYS A 15 15.02 -1.95 1.03
C CYS A 15 14.76 -0.47 0.80
N GLY A 16 13.77 -0.12 -0.02
CA GLY A 16 13.42 1.26 -0.32
C GLY A 16 11.94 1.51 -0.09
N VAL A 17 11.63 2.62 0.59
CA VAL A 17 10.26 3.14 0.73
C VAL A 17 10.16 4.51 0.07
N ALA A 18 9.03 4.75 -0.60
CA ALA A 18 8.64 6.07 -1.05
C ALA A 18 7.14 6.27 -0.81
N ALA A 19 6.73 7.51 -0.67
CA ALA A 19 5.33 7.87 -0.60
C ALA A 19 5.12 9.27 -1.14
N VAL A 20 3.93 9.49 -1.66
CA VAL A 20 3.49 10.80 -2.16
C VAL A 20 2.05 11.01 -1.76
N ILE A 21 1.78 12.16 -1.17
CA ILE A 21 0.45 12.66 -0.88
C ILE A 21 0.32 14.07 -1.41
N GLY A 22 -0.80 14.41 -2.03
CA GLY A 22 -1.03 15.76 -2.52
C GLY A 22 -2.47 16.08 -2.88
N THR A 23 -2.72 17.30 -3.34
CA THR A 23 -4.07 17.77 -3.67
C THR A 23 -4.60 17.24 -5.01
N HIS A 24 -3.74 16.63 -5.83
CA HIS A 24 -4.14 16.05 -7.12
C HIS A 24 -3.66 14.61 -7.24
N ASN A 25 -4.34 13.86 -8.11
CA ASN A 25 -3.99 12.48 -8.40
C ASN A 25 -2.59 12.37 -8.99
N VAL A 26 -1.78 11.50 -8.40
CA VAL A 26 -0.47 11.12 -8.90
C VAL A 26 -0.64 9.96 -9.90
N PRO A 27 -0.13 10.09 -11.13
CA PRO A 27 -0.16 9.00 -12.11
C PRO A 27 0.55 7.74 -11.58
N SER A 28 -0.01 6.59 -11.90
CA SER A 28 0.34 5.31 -11.28
C SER A 28 1.81 4.91 -11.43
N TYR A 29 2.42 5.24 -12.56
CA TYR A 29 3.80 4.89 -12.86
C TYR A 29 4.83 5.73 -12.09
N VAL A 30 4.44 6.88 -11.51
CA VAL A 30 5.38 7.82 -10.87
C VAL A 30 6.11 7.16 -9.69
N LEU A 31 5.38 6.42 -8.86
CA LEU A 31 5.99 5.72 -7.72
C LEU A 31 6.79 4.48 -8.14
N ASP A 32 6.38 3.79 -9.21
CA ASP A 32 7.21 2.74 -9.80
C ASP A 32 8.57 3.34 -10.20
N GLU A 33 8.58 4.48 -10.90
CA GLU A 33 9.81 5.17 -11.32
C GLU A 33 10.61 5.77 -10.15
N ALA A 34 9.94 6.26 -9.12
CA ALA A 34 10.57 6.75 -7.90
C ALA A 34 11.37 5.63 -7.21
N LEU A 35 10.76 4.45 -7.11
CA LEU A 35 11.51 3.27 -6.72
C LEU A 35 12.64 3.04 -7.73
N HIS A 36 12.39 2.99 -9.04
CA HIS A 36 13.41 2.85 -10.11
C HIS A 36 14.62 3.79 -10.06
N ALA A 37 14.53 4.93 -9.37
CA ALA A 37 15.66 5.83 -9.14
C ALA A 37 16.55 5.46 -7.92
N MET A 38 16.05 4.68 -6.95
CA MET A 38 16.82 4.26 -5.77
C MET A 38 17.95 3.28 -6.12
N LYS A 39 19.09 3.37 -5.43
CA LYS A 39 20.28 2.53 -5.68
C LYS A 39 20.17 1.22 -4.91
N ASN A 40 20.61 0.10 -5.50
CA ASN A 40 20.63 -1.25 -4.89
C ASN A 40 19.28 -1.70 -4.31
N ARG A 41 18.53 -2.54 -5.03
CA ARG A 41 17.21 -2.98 -4.57
C ARG A 41 17.10 -4.46 -4.36
N GLY A 42 16.38 -4.81 -3.30
CA GLY A 42 15.75 -6.10 -3.16
C GLY A 42 14.88 -6.44 -4.38
N MET A 43 14.85 -7.72 -4.72
CA MET A 43 14.03 -8.25 -5.81
C MET A 43 12.95 -9.20 -5.31
N ASP A 44 12.75 -9.25 -3.99
CA ASP A 44 11.99 -10.31 -3.32
C ASP A 44 10.51 -9.95 -3.13
N GLY A 45 10.16 -8.67 -3.17
CA GLY A 45 8.78 -8.22 -3.07
C GLY A 45 8.61 -6.74 -3.37
N VAL A 46 7.48 -6.40 -3.98
CA VAL A 46 7.09 -5.03 -4.28
C VAL A 46 5.60 -4.85 -4.01
N GLY A 47 5.22 -3.66 -3.57
CA GLY A 47 3.81 -3.30 -3.50
C GLY A 47 3.57 -1.83 -3.26
N VAL A 48 2.34 -1.41 -3.57
CA VAL A 48 1.81 -0.05 -3.40
C VAL A 48 0.48 -0.10 -2.67
N GLY A 49 0.29 0.82 -1.73
CA GLY A 49 -0.99 1.13 -1.12
C GLY A 49 -1.49 2.48 -1.64
N LYS A 50 -2.80 2.63 -1.82
CA LYS A 50 -3.43 3.85 -2.32
C LYS A 50 -4.75 4.12 -1.59
N THR A 51 -5.05 5.40 -1.36
CA THR A 51 -6.38 5.86 -0.93
C THR A 51 -7.00 6.73 -2.03
N LEU A 52 -8.30 7.02 -1.96
CA LEU A 52 -9.00 7.83 -2.97
C LEU A 52 -8.81 7.31 -4.40
N CYS A 53 -8.75 5.98 -4.54
CA CYS A 53 -8.40 5.30 -5.79
C CYS A 53 -9.58 4.63 -6.52
N PHE A 54 -10.77 4.67 -5.90
CA PHE A 54 -12.05 4.16 -6.42
C PHE A 54 -13.17 5.21 -6.21
N PRO A 55 -13.09 6.37 -6.88
CA PRO A 55 -14.03 7.49 -6.70
C PRO A 55 -15.46 7.15 -7.15
N GLU A 56 -15.67 6.08 -7.91
CA GLU A 56 -16.98 5.66 -8.40
C GLU A 56 -17.89 5.11 -7.30
N LEU A 57 -17.32 4.47 -6.27
CA LEU A 57 -18.04 3.83 -5.17
C LEU A 57 -17.30 4.07 -3.85
N PRO A 58 -17.12 5.33 -3.43
CA PRO A 58 -16.21 5.71 -2.35
C PRO A 58 -16.68 5.24 -0.96
N HIS A 59 -17.98 4.97 -0.79
CA HIS A 59 -18.57 4.49 0.47
C HIS A 59 -18.77 2.96 0.51
N HIS A 60 -18.34 2.23 -0.52
CA HIS A 60 -18.37 0.77 -0.54
C HIS A 60 -16.99 0.20 -0.25
N TYR A 61 -16.93 -0.91 0.46
CA TYR A 61 -15.67 -1.62 0.69
C TYR A 61 -15.18 -2.23 -0.63
N ALA A 62 -13.95 -1.90 -1.04
CA ALA A 62 -13.31 -2.51 -2.20
C ALA A 62 -12.71 -3.86 -1.77
N TYR A 63 -13.54 -4.89 -1.70
CA TYR A 63 -13.16 -6.24 -1.28
C TYR A 63 -12.39 -6.94 -2.40
N ARG A 64 -11.06 -7.01 -2.26
CA ARG A 64 -10.16 -7.45 -3.33
C ARG A 64 -9.54 -8.81 -3.01
N VAL A 65 -9.93 -9.82 -3.78
CA VAL A 65 -9.50 -11.21 -3.59
C VAL A 65 -8.48 -11.58 -4.66
N MET A 66 -7.24 -11.87 -4.26
CA MET A 66 -6.24 -12.49 -5.13
C MET A 66 -6.47 -14.00 -5.15
N VAL A 67 -6.65 -14.57 -6.35
CA VAL A 67 -6.81 -15.99 -6.60
C VAL A 67 -5.56 -16.55 -7.27
N LYS A 68 -4.98 -17.59 -6.66
CA LYS A 68 -3.88 -18.39 -7.22
C LYS A 68 -4.41 -19.72 -7.73
N GLY A 69 -4.73 -20.64 -6.82
CA GLY A 69 -5.24 -21.97 -7.11
C GLY A 69 -4.24 -22.82 -7.89
N ARG A 70 -4.32 -22.74 -9.23
CA ARG A 70 -3.36 -23.37 -10.15
C ARG A 70 -2.34 -22.33 -10.62
N LEU A 71 -1.11 -22.74 -10.86
CA LEU A 71 -0.04 -21.87 -11.32
C LEU A 71 0.13 -21.95 -12.85
N GLN A 72 0.61 -20.88 -13.47
CA GLN A 72 0.84 -20.88 -14.92
C GLN A 72 1.83 -21.97 -15.35
N LEU A 73 2.87 -22.25 -14.56
CA LEU A 73 3.83 -23.30 -14.84
C LEU A 73 3.18 -24.70 -14.91
N GLU A 74 2.24 -25.00 -14.01
CA GLU A 74 1.49 -26.26 -14.00
C GLU A 74 0.57 -26.37 -15.23
N MET A 75 0.01 -25.24 -15.67
CA MET A 75 -0.80 -25.16 -16.88
C MET A 75 0.06 -25.40 -18.14
N GLU A 76 1.25 -24.80 -18.19
CA GLU A 76 2.21 -25.03 -19.27
C GLU A 76 2.68 -26.48 -19.34
N GLU A 77 3.00 -27.09 -18.20
CA GLU A 77 3.41 -28.50 -18.14
C GLU A 77 2.31 -29.43 -18.68
N THR A 78 1.05 -29.16 -18.32
CA THR A 78 -0.09 -29.93 -18.81
C THR A 78 -0.27 -29.78 -20.31
N LEU A 79 -0.11 -28.56 -20.84
CA LEU A 79 -0.18 -28.31 -22.28
C LEU A 79 0.99 -28.95 -23.04
N ARG A 80 2.19 -29.03 -22.45
CA ARG A 80 3.36 -29.73 -23.04
C ARG A 80 3.14 -31.24 -23.14
N LYS A 81 2.46 -31.84 -22.16
CA LYS A 81 2.10 -33.28 -22.18
C LYS A 81 0.95 -33.59 -23.14
N GLY A 82 0.22 -32.57 -23.61
CA GLY A 82 -0.90 -32.73 -24.53
C GLY A 82 -0.47 -33.02 -25.97
N LYS A 83 -1.43 -33.45 -26.81
CA LYS A 83 -1.19 -33.76 -28.24
C LYS A 83 -0.94 -32.52 -29.13
N ARG A 84 -1.14 -31.31 -28.60
CA ARG A 84 -1.05 -30.07 -29.39
C ARG A 84 0.39 -29.57 -29.45
N ALA A 85 0.95 -29.51 -30.65
CA ALA A 85 2.22 -28.82 -30.89
C ALA A 85 2.05 -27.29 -30.84
N PHE A 86 3.02 -26.59 -30.24
CA PHE A 86 3.08 -25.13 -30.21
C PHE A 86 4.26 -24.65 -31.06
N LYS A 87 4.04 -23.61 -31.87
CA LYS A 87 5.07 -23.04 -32.77
C LYS A 87 6.23 -22.40 -32.00
N SER A 88 5.98 -21.92 -30.79
CA SER A 88 6.97 -21.28 -29.93
C SER A 88 6.60 -21.42 -28.45
N ASN A 89 7.59 -21.23 -27.56
CA ASN A 89 7.33 -21.11 -26.12
C ASN A 89 6.40 -19.93 -25.79
N ARG A 90 6.44 -18.85 -26.58
CA ARG A 90 5.54 -17.70 -26.41
C ARG A 90 4.09 -18.10 -26.66
N ASP A 91 3.82 -18.90 -27.70
CA ASP A 91 2.48 -19.39 -28.00
C ASP A 91 1.94 -20.33 -26.93
N LEU A 92 2.79 -21.22 -26.41
CA LEU A 92 2.48 -22.08 -25.27
C LEU A 92 2.10 -21.25 -24.05
N ARG A 93 2.92 -20.27 -23.67
CA ARG A 93 2.68 -19.39 -22.51
C ARG A 93 1.39 -18.60 -22.65
N ARG A 94 1.14 -18.01 -23.82
CA ARG A 94 -0.11 -17.28 -24.11
C ARG A 94 -1.33 -18.20 -23.99
N LYS A 95 -1.24 -19.43 -24.50
CA LYS A 95 -2.33 -20.42 -24.37
C LYS A 95 -2.53 -20.84 -22.92
N ALA A 96 -1.44 -21.08 -22.18
CA ALA A 96 -1.47 -21.42 -20.76
C ALA A 96 -2.12 -20.30 -19.94
N ARG A 97 -1.71 -19.05 -20.14
CA ARG A 97 -2.30 -17.87 -19.50
C ARG A 97 -3.80 -17.74 -19.79
N SER A 98 -4.22 -17.92 -21.03
CA SER A 98 -5.65 -17.90 -21.41
C SER A 98 -6.48 -19.02 -20.76
N GLU A 99 -5.93 -20.24 -20.62
CA GLU A 99 -6.58 -21.32 -19.86
C GLU A 99 -6.60 -21.05 -18.35
N LEU A 100 -5.51 -20.48 -17.84
CA LEU A 100 -5.38 -20.15 -16.44
C LEU A 100 -6.35 -19.05 -15.99
N ILE A 101 -6.52 -17.98 -16.79
CA ILE A 101 -7.49 -16.93 -16.50
C ILE A 101 -8.90 -17.52 -16.42
N ARG A 102 -9.29 -18.37 -17.37
CA ARG A 102 -10.61 -19.05 -17.34
C ARG A 102 -10.80 -19.90 -16.09
N PHE A 103 -9.78 -20.67 -15.73
CA PHE A 103 -9.79 -21.46 -14.49
C PHE A 103 -9.94 -20.56 -13.26
N ARG A 104 -9.15 -19.48 -13.16
CA ARG A 104 -9.18 -18.55 -12.02
C ARG A 104 -10.49 -17.77 -11.94
N CYS A 105 -11.11 -17.40 -13.05
CA CYS A 105 -12.44 -16.81 -13.08
C CYS A 105 -13.49 -17.79 -12.53
N SER A 106 -13.45 -19.06 -12.94
CA SER A 106 -14.36 -20.08 -12.39
C SER A 106 -14.15 -20.27 -10.88
N LEU A 107 -12.89 -20.35 -10.43
CA LEU A 107 -12.56 -20.45 -9.01
C LEU A 107 -13.00 -19.20 -8.23
N ALA A 108 -12.76 -18.01 -8.75
CA ALA A 108 -13.21 -16.75 -8.17
C ALA A 108 -14.74 -16.69 -8.05
N LYS A 109 -15.48 -17.20 -9.04
CA LYS A 109 -16.95 -17.28 -9.00
C LYS A 109 -17.43 -18.18 -7.85
N LYS A 110 -16.77 -19.31 -7.62
CA LYS A 110 -17.09 -20.22 -6.51
C LYS A 110 -16.70 -19.63 -5.15
N ILE A 111 -15.55 -18.96 -5.06
CA ILE A 111 -15.14 -18.24 -3.85
C ILE A 111 -16.14 -17.12 -3.54
N LYS A 112 -16.53 -16.31 -4.53
CA LYS A 112 -17.56 -15.27 -4.36
C LYS A 112 -18.87 -15.88 -3.83
N LYS A 113 -19.35 -16.96 -4.45
CA LYS A 113 -20.60 -17.62 -4.05
C LYS A 113 -20.59 -18.17 -2.62
N VAL A 114 -19.46 -18.75 -2.20
CA VAL A 114 -19.36 -19.39 -0.87
C VAL A 114 -18.99 -18.38 0.22
N PHE A 115 -18.05 -17.49 -0.06
CA PHE A 115 -17.45 -16.62 0.96
C PHE A 115 -17.95 -15.18 0.90
N LEU A 116 -18.60 -14.70 -0.17
CA LEU A 116 -19.03 -13.30 -0.24
C LEU A 116 -20.56 -13.18 -0.31
N ASP A 117 -21.21 -13.89 -1.24
CA ASP A 117 -22.68 -13.80 -1.46
C ASP A 117 -23.53 -13.98 -0.19
N PRO A 118 -23.16 -14.83 0.78
CA PRO A 118 -23.95 -14.99 2.00
C PRO A 118 -23.91 -13.76 2.91
N TYR A 119 -22.85 -12.96 2.84
CA TYR A 119 -22.57 -11.89 3.82
C TYR A 119 -22.74 -10.48 3.25
N PHE A 120 -22.63 -10.32 1.94
CA PHE A 120 -22.53 -9.00 1.31
C PHE A 120 -23.58 -8.74 0.24
N ASP A 121 -24.05 -7.50 0.20
CA ASP A 121 -24.70 -6.90 -0.95
C ASP A 121 -23.62 -6.24 -1.83
N PHE A 122 -23.81 -6.33 -3.15
CA PHE A 122 -22.82 -5.87 -4.12
C PHE A 122 -23.31 -4.63 -4.86
N ALA A 123 -22.37 -3.74 -5.18
CA ALA A 123 -22.61 -2.57 -6.03
C ALA A 123 -21.73 -2.60 -7.29
N GLY A 124 -22.24 -1.99 -8.37
CA GLY A 124 -21.53 -1.92 -9.65
C GLY A 124 -21.44 -3.25 -10.40
N GLU A 125 -20.39 -3.42 -11.20
CA GLU A 125 -20.13 -4.64 -11.95
C GLU A 125 -19.69 -5.78 -11.01
N THR A 126 -20.21 -6.98 -11.21
CA THR A 126 -19.95 -8.15 -10.33
C THR A 126 -19.54 -9.40 -11.10
N THR A 127 -19.57 -9.35 -12.44
CA THR A 127 -19.13 -10.44 -13.31
C THR A 127 -17.62 -10.64 -13.17
N VAL A 128 -17.21 -11.84 -12.75
CA VAL A 128 -15.81 -12.14 -12.38
C VAL A 128 -14.80 -11.84 -13.48
N GLU A 129 -15.16 -12.01 -14.75
CA GLU A 129 -14.30 -11.70 -15.89
C GLU A 129 -14.03 -10.20 -16.03
N LYS A 130 -15.01 -9.35 -15.67
CA LYS A 130 -14.95 -7.90 -15.81
C LYS A 130 -14.39 -7.21 -14.58
N VAL A 131 -14.55 -7.80 -13.40
CA VAL A 131 -13.99 -7.27 -12.15
C VAL A 131 -12.56 -7.74 -11.87
N ARG A 132 -11.98 -8.54 -12.78
CA ARG A 132 -10.58 -8.94 -12.71
C ARG A 132 -9.70 -7.74 -13.09
N GLU A 133 -8.74 -7.43 -12.24
CA GLU A 133 -7.74 -6.40 -12.52
C GLU A 133 -6.69 -6.94 -13.50
N PRO A 134 -6.50 -6.30 -14.67
CA PRO A 134 -5.58 -6.79 -15.67
C PRO A 134 -4.12 -6.57 -15.26
N TYR A 135 -3.23 -7.40 -15.81
CA TYR A 135 -1.81 -7.10 -15.79
C TYR A 135 -1.49 -5.97 -16.77
N LYS A 136 -0.38 -5.28 -16.51
CA LYS A 136 0.15 -4.22 -17.37
C LYS A 136 0.32 -4.71 -18.81
N ALA A 137 -0.11 -3.88 -19.74
CA ALA A 137 -0.08 -4.23 -21.15
C ALA A 137 1.33 -4.09 -21.77
N ASP A 138 1.59 -4.88 -22.80
CA ASP A 138 2.70 -4.71 -23.72
C ASP A 138 2.39 -3.59 -24.72
N PRO A 139 3.36 -3.12 -25.52
CA PRO A 139 3.12 -2.08 -26.53
C PRO A 139 2.08 -2.45 -27.62
N ARG A 140 1.61 -3.70 -27.67
CA ARG A 140 0.58 -4.19 -28.60
C ARG A 140 -0.79 -4.30 -27.92
N GLY A 141 -0.92 -3.90 -26.66
CA GLY A 141 -2.16 -3.90 -25.89
C GLY A 141 -2.52 -5.25 -25.24
N GLY A 142 -1.64 -6.25 -25.28
CA GLY A 142 -1.86 -7.54 -24.59
C GLY A 142 -1.21 -7.57 -23.21
N GLU A 143 -1.76 -8.30 -22.24
CA GLU A 143 -1.10 -8.47 -20.94
C GLU A 143 0.32 -9.04 -21.09
N ARG A 144 1.30 -8.42 -20.41
CA ARG A 144 2.67 -8.93 -20.29
C ARG A 144 2.70 -10.26 -19.54
N ASP A 145 3.71 -11.09 -19.80
CA ASP A 145 3.89 -12.35 -19.07
C ASP A 145 4.37 -12.05 -17.64
N TYR A 146 3.84 -12.76 -16.64
CA TYR A 146 4.12 -12.43 -15.24
C TYR A 146 5.62 -12.45 -14.89
N ARG A 147 6.40 -13.25 -15.63
CA ARG A 147 7.85 -13.39 -15.47
C ARG A 147 8.62 -12.11 -15.81
N GLU A 148 7.98 -11.17 -16.49
CA GLU A 148 8.57 -9.87 -16.77
C GLU A 148 8.60 -8.98 -15.51
N PHE A 149 7.70 -9.22 -14.55
CA PHE A 149 7.56 -8.43 -13.33
C PHE A 149 8.36 -8.96 -12.14
N GLY A 150 8.92 -10.18 -12.23
CA GLY A 150 9.56 -10.82 -11.07
C GLY A 150 10.15 -12.19 -11.36
N ASN A 151 10.31 -12.99 -10.30
CA ASN A 151 10.89 -14.33 -10.39
C ASN A 151 9.97 -15.26 -11.21
N PRO A 152 10.49 -16.02 -12.19
CA PRO A 152 9.68 -16.96 -12.96
C PRO A 152 8.95 -18.04 -12.16
N GLY A 153 9.41 -18.34 -10.94
CA GLY A 153 8.79 -19.29 -10.02
C GLY A 153 7.63 -18.70 -9.20
N THR A 154 7.43 -17.38 -9.19
CA THR A 154 6.44 -16.70 -8.35
C THR A 154 5.29 -16.14 -9.18
N ASP A 155 4.30 -16.98 -9.46
CA ASP A 155 3.04 -16.56 -10.08
C ASP A 155 2.26 -15.59 -9.14
N PRO A 156 1.92 -14.37 -9.57
CA PRO A 156 1.27 -13.36 -8.73
C PRO A 156 -0.17 -13.68 -8.35
N GLY A 157 -0.84 -14.58 -9.07
CA GLY A 157 -2.30 -14.71 -9.01
C GLY A 157 -3.04 -13.60 -9.78
N ASP A 158 -4.36 -13.67 -9.79
CA ASP A 158 -5.24 -12.65 -10.38
C ASP A 158 -6.11 -12.01 -9.30
N ILE A 159 -6.26 -10.68 -9.32
CA ILE A 159 -7.07 -9.95 -8.33
C ILE A 159 -8.47 -9.70 -8.91
N PHE A 160 -9.49 -9.97 -8.11
CA PHE A 160 -10.89 -9.70 -8.40
C PHE A 160 -11.43 -8.69 -7.37
N ARG A 161 -11.96 -7.56 -7.84
CA ARG A 161 -12.46 -6.47 -6.99
C ARG A 161 -13.98 -6.45 -6.94
N PHE A 162 -14.54 -6.62 -5.74
CA PHE A 162 -15.98 -6.50 -5.51
C PHE A 162 -16.24 -5.31 -4.60
N PHE A 163 -17.14 -4.41 -5.00
CA PHE A 163 -17.63 -3.36 -4.12
C PHE A 163 -18.81 -3.88 -3.32
N VAL A 164 -18.69 -3.84 -2.00
CA VAL A 164 -19.64 -4.51 -1.10
C VAL A 164 -20.08 -3.63 0.07
N ARG A 165 -21.26 -3.96 0.60
CA ARG A 165 -21.75 -3.59 1.94
C ARG A 165 -22.23 -4.86 2.65
N VAL A 166 -22.16 -4.89 3.97
CA VAL A 166 -22.64 -6.05 4.74
C VAL A 166 -24.16 -6.08 4.68
N LYS A 167 -24.73 -7.26 4.45
CA LYS A 167 -26.18 -7.45 4.51
C LYS A 167 -26.69 -7.08 5.89
N GLU A 168 -27.77 -6.32 5.95
CA GLU A 168 -28.30 -5.81 7.23
C GLU A 168 -28.52 -6.94 8.25
N LYS A 169 -29.18 -8.02 7.84
CA LYS A 169 -29.42 -9.19 8.71
C LYS A 169 -28.11 -9.76 9.29
N VAL A 170 -27.08 -9.90 8.45
CA VAL A 170 -25.78 -10.45 8.86
C VAL A 170 -25.07 -9.51 9.82
N LEU A 171 -25.14 -8.20 9.57
CA LEU A 171 -24.56 -7.20 10.47
C LEU A 171 -25.25 -7.21 11.83
N CYS A 172 -26.58 -7.31 11.88
CA CYS A 172 -27.32 -7.40 13.13
C CYS A 172 -27.01 -8.68 13.91
N GLU A 173 -26.92 -9.83 13.22
CA GLU A 173 -26.50 -11.08 13.85
C GLU A 173 -25.08 -10.98 14.43
N PHE A 174 -24.14 -10.37 13.71
CA PHE A 174 -22.79 -10.10 14.21
C PHE A 174 -22.79 -9.19 15.44
N ILE A 175 -23.56 -8.10 15.42
CA ILE A 175 -23.66 -7.17 16.55
C ILE A 175 -24.22 -7.87 17.78
N GLU A 176 -25.34 -8.58 17.64
CA GLU A 176 -26.06 -9.14 18.77
C GLU A 176 -25.36 -10.38 19.37
N ASN A 177 -24.75 -11.22 18.54
CA ASN A 177 -24.14 -12.48 18.96
C ASN A 177 -22.65 -12.37 19.26
N GLU A 178 -21.90 -11.52 18.54
CA GLU A 178 -20.46 -11.34 18.72
C GLU A 178 -20.17 -10.01 19.43
N LEU A 179 -20.45 -8.85 18.82
CA LEU A 179 -19.97 -7.56 19.30
C LEU A 179 -20.46 -7.19 20.72
N LEU A 180 -21.74 -7.44 20.99
CA LEU A 180 -22.36 -7.17 22.30
C LEU A 180 -22.25 -8.34 23.30
N GLY A 181 -21.85 -9.53 22.83
CA GLY A 181 -21.84 -10.76 23.64
C GLY A 181 -20.44 -11.28 24.00
N ASP A 182 -19.47 -11.13 23.10
CA ASP A 182 -18.14 -11.70 23.22
C ASP A 182 -17.24 -10.79 24.10
N PRO A 183 -16.53 -11.34 25.11
CA PRO A 183 -15.53 -10.62 25.89
C PRO A 183 -14.44 -9.96 25.03
N ARG A 184 -14.10 -10.53 23.86
CA ARG A 184 -13.10 -9.97 22.95
C ARG A 184 -13.40 -8.52 22.57
N PHE A 185 -14.67 -8.16 22.40
CA PHE A 185 -15.09 -6.82 21.96
C PHE A 185 -15.46 -5.88 23.13
N VAL A 186 -15.01 -6.18 24.35
CA VAL A 186 -15.28 -5.31 25.51
C VAL A 186 -14.86 -3.86 25.27
N TYR A 187 -13.71 -3.65 24.63
CA TYR A 187 -13.20 -2.32 24.30
C TYR A 187 -14.13 -1.51 23.37
N ILE A 188 -14.88 -2.17 22.48
CA ILE A 188 -15.88 -1.50 21.64
C ILE A 188 -17.06 -1.05 22.49
N ARG A 189 -17.50 -1.86 23.45
CA ARG A 189 -18.60 -1.49 24.35
C ARG A 189 -18.21 -0.36 25.29
N GLU A 190 -16.96 -0.32 25.76
CA GLU A 190 -16.43 0.81 26.53
C GLU A 190 -16.35 2.10 25.69
N TYR A 191 -16.12 1.98 24.38
CA TYR A 191 -16.12 3.12 23.46
C TYR A 191 -17.53 3.64 23.15
N PHE A 192 -18.54 2.77 23.23
CA PHE A 192 -19.96 3.09 23.01
C PHE A 192 -20.83 2.63 24.20
N PRO A 193 -20.64 3.20 25.40
CA PRO A 193 -21.28 2.72 26.63
C PRO A 193 -22.80 2.89 26.64
N GLU A 194 -23.34 3.78 25.80
CA GLU A 194 -24.77 4.02 25.63
C GLU A 194 -25.46 2.98 24.74
N VAL A 195 -24.70 2.15 24.03
CA VAL A 195 -25.22 1.22 23.03
C VAL A 195 -25.55 -0.15 23.65
N ASP A 196 -26.78 -0.61 23.43
CA ASP A 196 -27.25 -1.93 23.82
C ASP A 196 -28.10 -2.59 22.71
N ARG A 197 -28.57 -3.82 22.99
CA ARG A 197 -29.38 -4.61 22.05
C ARG A 197 -30.68 -3.93 21.63
N SER A 198 -31.24 -3.04 22.44
CA SER A 198 -32.50 -2.36 22.17
C SER A 198 -32.34 -1.11 21.31
N ASN A 199 -31.15 -0.51 21.27
CA ASN A 199 -30.95 0.82 20.67
C ASN A 199 -29.83 0.91 19.62
N TYR A 200 -29.00 -0.11 19.41
CA TYR A 200 -27.80 0.00 18.56
C TYR A 200 -28.08 0.50 17.12
N ARG A 201 -29.27 0.20 16.59
CA ARG A 201 -29.68 0.60 15.23
C ARG A 201 -29.80 2.11 15.03
N SER A 202 -30.06 2.88 16.09
CA SER A 202 -30.13 4.35 16.00
C SER A 202 -28.76 5.02 16.09
N HIS A 203 -27.69 4.26 16.36
CA HIS A 203 -26.35 4.79 16.57
C HIS A 203 -25.50 4.62 15.31
N ALA A 204 -25.57 5.61 14.41
CA ALA A 204 -24.92 5.54 13.09
C ALA A 204 -23.40 5.26 13.18
N LYS A 205 -22.67 5.92 14.09
CA LYS A 205 -21.22 5.70 14.29
C LYS A 205 -20.93 4.27 14.73
N PHE A 206 -21.73 3.71 15.64
CA PHE A 206 -21.60 2.33 16.10
C PHE A 206 -21.89 1.34 14.96
N MET A 207 -22.97 1.54 14.21
CA MET A 207 -23.33 0.69 13.06
C MET A 207 -22.21 0.64 12.02
N GLN A 208 -21.62 1.79 11.73
CA GLN A 208 -20.49 1.90 10.81
C GLN A 208 -19.27 1.14 11.35
N LYS A 209 -18.92 1.35 12.63
CA LYS A 209 -17.82 0.63 13.30
C LYS A 209 -18.03 -0.89 13.30
N ALA A 210 -19.26 -1.35 13.53
CA ALA A 210 -19.60 -2.75 13.49
C ALA A 210 -19.42 -3.33 12.08
N GLU A 211 -19.79 -2.58 11.04
CA GLU A 211 -19.60 -2.99 9.64
C GLU A 211 -18.10 -3.09 9.29
N ASP A 212 -17.29 -2.11 9.72
CA ASP A 212 -15.83 -2.08 9.57
C ASP A 212 -15.17 -3.32 10.20
N LEU A 213 -15.51 -3.61 11.46
CA LEU A 213 -15.03 -4.79 12.19
C LEU A 213 -15.46 -6.08 11.50
N PHE A 214 -16.70 -6.17 11.02
CA PHE A 214 -17.20 -7.35 10.31
C PHE A 214 -16.39 -7.59 9.03
N VAL A 215 -16.24 -6.57 8.17
CA VAL A 215 -15.52 -6.68 6.89
C VAL A 215 -14.07 -7.09 7.13
N PHE A 216 -13.42 -6.50 8.13
CA PHE A 216 -12.05 -6.83 8.49
C PHE A 216 -11.92 -8.27 9.00
N ASN A 217 -12.70 -8.65 10.01
CA ASN A 217 -12.70 -10.02 10.56
C ASN A 217 -13.01 -11.07 9.49
N HIS A 218 -13.98 -10.80 8.61
CA HIS A 218 -14.31 -11.66 7.49
C HIS A 218 -13.12 -11.83 6.52
N SER A 219 -12.41 -10.74 6.21
CA SER A 219 -11.19 -10.78 5.36
C SER A 219 -10.04 -11.59 5.94
N VAL A 220 -9.88 -11.53 7.27
CA VAL A 220 -8.90 -12.35 8.00
C VAL A 220 -9.30 -13.82 7.93
N ARG A 221 -10.55 -14.16 8.25
CA ARG A 221 -11.07 -15.55 8.21
C ARG A 221 -10.91 -16.19 6.82
N LEU A 222 -11.30 -15.48 5.75
CA LEU A 222 -11.15 -15.96 4.37
C LEU A 222 -9.68 -16.24 4.02
N THR A 223 -8.80 -15.28 4.27
CA THR A 223 -7.36 -15.42 3.99
C THR A 223 -6.74 -16.54 4.82
N GLN A 224 -7.16 -16.67 6.07
CA GLN A 224 -6.68 -17.71 6.97
C GLN A 224 -6.95 -19.11 6.40
N ILE A 225 -8.17 -19.41 5.95
CA ILE A 225 -8.51 -20.76 5.47
C ILE A 225 -8.11 -21.03 4.01
N LEU A 226 -8.06 -20.00 3.15
CA LEU A 226 -7.73 -20.17 1.72
C LEU A 226 -6.25 -19.94 1.40
N TYR A 227 -5.48 -19.32 2.29
CA TYR A 227 -4.06 -19.03 2.07
C TYR A 227 -3.12 -19.59 3.13
N VAL A 228 -3.46 -19.45 4.41
CA VAL A 228 -2.51 -19.68 5.50
C VAL A 228 -2.60 -21.10 6.04
N LYS A 229 -3.81 -21.54 6.38
CA LYS A 229 -4.10 -22.78 7.08
C LYS A 229 -4.83 -23.77 6.19
N ASP A 230 -4.50 -25.04 6.36
CA ASP A 230 -5.24 -26.17 5.82
C ASP A 230 -5.76 -27.05 6.95
N VAL A 231 -6.85 -27.76 6.70
CA VAL A 231 -7.42 -28.68 7.69
C VAL A 231 -6.61 -29.98 7.64
N ARG A 232 -6.15 -30.46 8.80
CA ARG A 232 -5.44 -31.74 8.88
C ARG A 232 -6.35 -32.89 8.45
N ALA A 233 -5.79 -33.84 7.71
CA ALA A 233 -6.55 -34.88 7.01
C ALA A 233 -7.47 -35.70 7.94
N GLU A 234 -7.00 -36.02 9.14
CA GLU A 234 -7.75 -36.79 10.14
C GLU A 234 -8.98 -36.06 10.68
N TYR A 235 -8.95 -34.73 10.76
CA TYR A 235 -10.11 -33.92 11.16
C TYR A 235 -11.02 -33.65 9.97
N TRP A 236 -10.45 -33.42 8.79
CA TRP A 236 -11.20 -33.23 7.56
C TRP A 236 -12.10 -34.43 7.26
N GLN A 237 -11.55 -35.65 7.27
CA GLN A 237 -12.32 -36.86 7.00
C GLN A 237 -13.51 -37.04 7.94
N LYS A 238 -13.28 -36.86 9.25
CA LYS A 238 -14.34 -36.95 10.27
C LYS A 238 -15.42 -35.89 10.07
N PHE A 239 -15.01 -34.67 9.74
CA PHE A 239 -15.94 -33.57 9.52
C PHE A 239 -16.83 -33.80 8.28
N VAL A 240 -16.25 -34.22 7.15
CA VAL A 240 -17.03 -34.52 5.94
C VAL A 240 -17.97 -35.70 6.16
N GLN A 241 -17.53 -36.75 6.87
CA GLN A 241 -18.39 -37.89 7.23
C GLN A 241 -19.59 -37.49 8.08
N GLY A 242 -19.42 -36.53 8.98
CA GLY A 242 -20.50 -36.01 9.82
C GLY A 242 -21.51 -35.13 9.06
N ASN A 243 -21.21 -34.69 7.84
CA ASN A 243 -22.07 -33.82 7.06
C ASN A 243 -22.91 -34.61 6.05
N GLN A 244 -24.16 -34.91 6.42
CA GLN A 244 -25.07 -35.72 5.61
C GLN A 244 -25.28 -35.18 4.19
N ALA A 245 -25.24 -33.85 3.99
CA ALA A 245 -25.42 -33.23 2.69
C ALA A 245 -24.29 -33.53 1.69
N PHE A 246 -23.12 -33.99 2.18
CA PHE A 246 -21.94 -34.29 1.35
C PHE A 246 -21.46 -35.74 1.49
N ALA A 247 -22.21 -36.60 2.19
CA ALA A 247 -21.84 -37.98 2.46
C ALA A 247 -21.61 -38.79 1.18
N GLU A 248 -22.42 -38.59 0.14
CA GLU A 248 -22.27 -39.27 -1.16
C GLU A 248 -21.02 -38.81 -1.94
N ASN A 249 -20.53 -37.60 -1.67
CA ASN A 249 -19.33 -37.03 -2.29
C ASN A 249 -18.05 -37.27 -1.47
N LEU A 250 -18.13 -38.02 -0.37
CA LEU A 250 -17.05 -38.22 0.59
C LEU A 250 -15.74 -38.71 -0.06
N PRO A 251 -15.73 -39.73 -0.94
CA PRO A 251 -14.48 -40.18 -1.57
C PRO A 251 -13.82 -39.10 -2.42
N ALA A 252 -14.63 -38.31 -3.14
CA ALA A 252 -14.12 -37.24 -4.00
C ALA A 252 -13.56 -36.08 -3.17
N LEU A 253 -14.29 -35.63 -2.15
CA LEU A 253 -13.91 -34.49 -1.29
C LEU A 253 -12.72 -34.77 -0.35
N THR A 254 -12.35 -36.04 -0.16
CA THR A 254 -11.26 -36.44 0.75
C THR A 254 -10.02 -36.98 0.04
N LYS A 255 -10.14 -37.45 -1.21
CA LYS A 255 -9.04 -38.10 -1.93
C LYS A 255 -8.65 -37.42 -3.24
N GLN A 256 -9.53 -36.60 -3.83
CA GLN A 256 -9.27 -35.93 -5.11
C GLN A 256 -8.86 -34.47 -4.89
N ASP A 257 -8.09 -33.91 -5.82
CA ASP A 257 -7.78 -32.48 -5.83
C ASP A 257 -9.01 -31.69 -6.32
N PRO A 258 -9.69 -30.93 -5.43
CA PRO A 258 -10.90 -30.18 -5.78
C PRO A 258 -10.61 -28.97 -6.68
N PHE A 259 -9.34 -28.59 -6.85
CA PHE A 259 -8.90 -27.47 -7.67
C PHE A 259 -8.15 -27.93 -8.92
N SER A 260 -8.31 -29.19 -9.32
CA SER A 260 -7.92 -29.68 -10.64
C SER A 260 -8.90 -29.18 -11.72
N LYS A 261 -8.51 -29.30 -13.00
CA LYS A 261 -9.37 -28.86 -14.12
C LYS A 261 -10.63 -29.74 -14.22
N GLU A 262 -10.49 -31.00 -13.84
CA GLU A 262 -11.50 -32.04 -13.91
C GLU A 262 -12.53 -31.93 -12.78
N HIS A 263 -12.10 -31.49 -11.60
CA HIS A 263 -12.91 -31.52 -10.38
C HIS A 263 -13.41 -30.15 -9.90
N LEU A 264 -12.86 -29.03 -10.40
CA LEU A 264 -13.28 -27.71 -9.97
C LEU A 264 -14.78 -27.50 -10.12
N GLU A 265 -15.37 -27.94 -11.24
CA GLU A 265 -16.80 -27.76 -11.52
C GLU A 265 -17.70 -28.75 -10.77
N THR A 266 -17.20 -29.93 -10.41
CA THR A 266 -18.02 -30.99 -9.81
C THR A 266 -18.01 -30.94 -8.28
N ILE A 267 -16.83 -30.78 -7.65
CA ILE A 267 -16.68 -30.84 -6.19
C ILE A 267 -16.08 -29.57 -5.59
N GLY A 268 -15.53 -28.66 -6.39
CA GLY A 268 -14.82 -27.48 -5.91
C GLY A 268 -15.68 -26.54 -5.05
N GLU A 269 -16.96 -26.35 -5.41
CA GLU A 269 -17.88 -25.52 -4.63
C GLU A 269 -18.22 -26.16 -3.28
N GLY A 270 -18.56 -27.45 -3.28
CA GLY A 270 -18.85 -28.20 -2.04
C GLY A 270 -17.65 -28.25 -1.10
N PHE A 271 -16.44 -28.41 -1.64
CA PHE A 271 -15.20 -28.35 -0.87
C PHE A 271 -15.01 -26.99 -0.19
N LEU A 272 -15.21 -25.88 -0.93
CA LEU A 272 -15.10 -24.52 -0.37
C LEU A 272 -16.16 -24.27 0.71
N TYR A 273 -17.39 -24.75 0.51
CA TYR A 273 -18.45 -24.64 1.52
C TYR A 273 -18.07 -25.36 2.82
N LEU A 274 -17.58 -26.60 2.71
CA LEU A 274 -17.13 -27.37 3.86
C LEU A 274 -15.92 -26.74 4.56
N LEU A 275 -14.97 -26.17 3.82
CA LEU A 275 -13.85 -25.43 4.43
C LEU A 275 -14.34 -24.23 5.24
N ARG A 276 -15.28 -23.46 4.71
CA ARG A 276 -15.88 -22.33 5.42
C ARG A 276 -16.59 -22.79 6.69
N SER A 277 -17.46 -23.80 6.60
CA SER A 277 -18.18 -24.34 7.74
C SER A 277 -17.25 -24.97 8.79
N PHE A 278 -16.14 -25.58 8.37
CA PHE A 278 -15.13 -26.07 9.30
C PHE A 278 -14.49 -24.92 10.08
N LEU A 279 -14.14 -23.82 9.41
CA LEU A 279 -13.55 -22.65 10.08
C LEU A 279 -14.55 -21.98 11.03
N GLU A 280 -15.83 -21.89 10.65
CA GLU A 280 -16.90 -21.35 11.50
C GLU A 280 -17.12 -22.20 12.75
N GLN A 281 -17.07 -23.54 12.62
CA GLN A 281 -17.21 -24.43 13.78
C GLN A 281 -15.94 -24.51 14.64
N TYR A 282 -14.77 -24.39 14.01
CA TYR A 282 -13.48 -24.50 14.69
C TYR A 282 -12.58 -23.30 14.36
N PRO A 283 -12.81 -22.14 15.02
CA PRO A 283 -11.95 -20.97 14.85
C PRO A 283 -10.48 -21.31 15.07
N ALA A 284 -9.64 -20.94 14.12
CA ALA A 284 -8.27 -21.46 14.09
C ALA A 284 -7.34 -20.87 15.17
N GLY A 285 -7.78 -19.82 15.89
CA GLY A 285 -7.06 -19.29 17.05
C GLY A 285 -7.18 -20.21 18.27
N GLU A 286 -8.35 -20.83 18.46
CA GLU A 286 -8.65 -21.71 19.60
C GLU A 286 -8.40 -23.19 19.29
N HIS A 287 -8.45 -23.56 18.01
CA HIS A 287 -8.33 -24.95 17.54
C HIS A 287 -7.11 -25.19 16.66
N ALA A 288 -5.97 -24.58 17.00
CA ALA A 288 -4.74 -24.64 16.21
C ALA A 288 -4.29 -26.08 15.89
N GLU A 289 -4.58 -27.05 16.77
CA GLU A 289 -4.27 -28.47 16.60
C GLU A 289 -4.95 -29.10 15.38
N LYS A 290 -6.09 -28.56 14.93
CA LYS A 290 -6.85 -29.07 13.76
C LYS A 290 -6.28 -28.60 12.43
N PHE A 291 -5.38 -27.63 12.47
CA PHE A 291 -4.85 -26.98 11.27
C PHE A 291 -3.36 -27.31 11.06
N ALA A 292 -2.94 -27.18 9.81
CA ALA A 292 -1.54 -27.21 9.38
C ALA A 292 -1.27 -26.04 8.44
N GLY A 293 0.01 -25.77 8.14
CA GLY A 293 0.37 -24.78 7.13
C GLY A 293 -0.12 -25.20 5.74
N ARG A 294 -0.86 -24.33 5.06
CA ARG A 294 -1.36 -24.58 3.71
C ARG A 294 -0.21 -24.54 2.71
N ILE A 295 0.07 -25.66 2.07
CA ILE A 295 1.09 -25.77 1.01
C ILE A 295 0.58 -25.10 -0.27
N ARG A 296 -0.62 -25.48 -0.73
CA ARG A 296 -1.20 -24.93 -1.96
C ARG A 296 -2.07 -23.72 -1.67
N LYS A 297 -1.60 -22.55 -2.08
CA LYS A 297 -2.31 -21.27 -1.90
C LYS A 297 -3.51 -21.16 -2.87
N ILE A 298 -4.71 -20.94 -2.33
CA ILE A 298 -5.93 -20.86 -3.13
C ILE A 298 -6.26 -19.39 -3.41
N ALA A 299 -6.49 -18.61 -2.36
CA ALA A 299 -6.82 -17.19 -2.45
C ALA A 299 -6.51 -16.44 -1.16
N ALA A 300 -6.33 -15.12 -1.25
CA ALA A 300 -6.16 -14.22 -0.11
C ALA A 300 -6.86 -12.88 -0.38
N VAL A 301 -7.29 -12.20 0.67
CA VAL A 301 -7.76 -10.81 0.57
C VAL A 301 -6.55 -9.88 0.58
N MET A 302 -6.38 -9.11 -0.50
CA MET A 302 -5.27 -8.15 -0.64
C MET A 302 -5.55 -6.85 0.11
N SER A 303 -6.81 -6.40 0.06
CA SER A 303 -7.32 -5.22 0.74
C SER A 303 -8.86 -5.25 0.77
N CYS A 304 -9.48 -4.54 1.70
CA CYS A 304 -10.93 -4.50 1.86
C CYS A 304 -11.49 -3.15 2.35
N GLY A 305 -10.70 -2.08 2.38
CA GLY A 305 -11.18 -0.75 2.80
C GLY A 305 -12.06 -0.05 1.75
N LYS A 306 -12.84 0.93 2.20
CA LYS A 306 -13.55 1.87 1.34
C LYS A 306 -12.56 2.79 0.63
N ASN A 307 -12.75 3.00 -0.66
CA ASN A 307 -11.90 3.87 -1.50
C ASN A 307 -10.38 3.65 -1.32
N PHE A 308 -9.98 2.39 -1.07
CA PHE A 308 -8.66 2.02 -0.59
C PHE A 308 -8.21 0.69 -1.22
N ALA A 309 -6.94 0.60 -1.62
CA ALA A 309 -6.40 -0.66 -2.13
C ALA A 309 -4.89 -0.84 -1.91
N VAL A 310 -4.50 -2.11 -1.84
CA VAL A 310 -3.10 -2.55 -1.83
C VAL A 310 -2.83 -3.53 -2.97
N TRP A 311 -1.80 -3.30 -3.75
CA TRP A 311 -1.27 -4.25 -4.72
C TRP A 311 0.11 -4.68 -4.27
N LYS A 312 0.35 -5.98 -4.17
CA LYS A 312 1.68 -6.51 -3.83
C LYS A 312 1.94 -7.87 -4.45
N THR A 313 3.20 -8.12 -4.77
CA THR A 313 3.68 -9.40 -5.33
C THR A 313 5.06 -9.75 -4.80
N ALA A 314 5.44 -11.02 -4.91
CA ALA A 314 6.85 -11.42 -4.89
C ALA A 314 7.45 -11.12 -6.27
N GLY A 315 8.20 -10.03 -6.37
CA GLY A 315 8.73 -9.54 -7.64
C GLY A 315 9.37 -8.16 -7.51
N ARG A 316 9.78 -7.61 -8.65
CA ARG A 316 10.46 -6.30 -8.78
C ARG A 316 9.53 -5.20 -9.25
N GLU A 317 8.45 -5.54 -9.94
CA GLU A 317 7.46 -4.61 -10.50
C GLU A 317 6.04 -5.08 -10.14
N ILE A 318 5.13 -4.14 -9.90
CA ILE A 318 3.71 -4.45 -9.69
C ILE A 318 3.10 -4.93 -11.02
N PRO A 319 2.57 -6.17 -11.10
CA PRO A 319 2.03 -6.72 -12.33
C PRO A 319 0.76 -6.03 -12.82
N TRP A 320 -0.10 -5.61 -11.88
CA TRP A 320 -1.43 -5.07 -12.18
C TRP A 320 -1.39 -3.62 -12.63
N GLU A 321 -2.34 -3.25 -13.48
CA GLU A 321 -2.69 -1.85 -13.69
C GLU A 321 -3.27 -1.27 -12.40
N THR A 322 -2.72 -0.15 -11.93
CA THR A 322 -3.21 0.53 -10.73
C THR A 322 -3.76 1.89 -11.10
N PRO A 323 -4.81 2.40 -10.43
CA PRO A 323 -5.38 3.72 -10.70
C PRO A 323 -4.47 4.84 -10.19
N ALA A 324 -4.60 6.04 -10.78
CA ALA A 324 -4.01 7.25 -10.23
C ALA A 324 -4.67 7.58 -8.88
N SER A 325 -3.92 8.17 -7.96
CA SER A 325 -4.40 8.45 -6.60
C SER A 325 -3.61 9.61 -6.00
N PRO A 326 -4.24 10.44 -5.15
CA PRO A 326 -3.57 11.55 -4.51
C PRO A 326 -2.68 11.13 -3.33
N ASN A 327 -2.88 9.94 -2.75
CA ASN A 327 -2.14 9.48 -1.56
C ASN A 327 -1.70 8.02 -1.70
N ASN A 328 -0.40 7.80 -1.65
CA ASN A 328 0.22 6.53 -2.01
C ASN A 328 1.44 6.23 -1.14
N ILE A 329 1.62 4.96 -0.75
CA ILE A 329 2.87 4.43 -0.18
C ILE A 329 3.36 3.27 -1.05
N ILE A 330 4.66 3.17 -1.33
CA ILE A 330 5.25 2.09 -2.12
C ILE A 330 6.52 1.56 -1.45
N HIS A 331 6.77 0.26 -1.61
CA HIS A 331 7.89 -0.41 -0.98
C HIS A 331 8.49 -1.48 -1.88
N VAL A 332 9.82 -1.59 -1.88
CA VAL A 332 10.57 -2.74 -2.39
C VAL A 332 11.35 -3.42 -1.27
N ARG A 333 11.19 -4.74 -1.20
CA ARG A 333 11.68 -5.63 -0.15
C ARG A 333 12.92 -6.39 -0.59
N LEU A 334 13.92 -6.44 0.28
CA LEU A 334 14.96 -7.46 0.30
C LEU A 334 14.72 -8.39 1.49
N ALA A 335 14.59 -9.69 1.25
CA ALA A 335 14.44 -10.68 2.29
C ALA A 335 15.81 -11.03 2.90
N THR A 336 16.05 -10.62 4.15
CA THR A 336 17.30 -10.90 4.87
C THR A 336 17.21 -12.13 5.79
N GLY A 337 16.00 -12.53 6.22
CA GLY A 337 15.79 -13.67 7.13
C GLY A 337 14.49 -14.46 6.95
N SER A 338 13.63 -14.07 6.00
CA SER A 338 12.32 -14.71 5.80
C SER A 338 12.19 -15.32 4.40
N VAL A 339 11.28 -16.29 4.23
CA VAL A 339 10.96 -16.84 2.90
C VAL A 339 10.41 -15.75 1.97
N VAL A 340 10.88 -15.77 0.71
CA VAL A 340 10.34 -14.97 -0.39
C VAL A 340 8.95 -15.50 -0.74
N GLU A 341 7.93 -14.79 -0.28
CA GLU A 341 6.53 -15.15 -0.41
C GLU A 341 5.71 -13.87 -0.63
N GLN A 342 4.66 -13.94 -1.43
CA GLN A 342 3.91 -12.76 -1.89
C GLN A 342 3.16 -12.02 -0.77
N MET A 343 2.57 -12.71 0.20
CA MET A 343 1.95 -12.08 1.36
C MET A 343 2.97 -11.41 2.27
N ASN A 344 4.23 -11.86 2.27
CA ASN A 344 5.33 -11.18 2.97
C ASN A 344 5.78 -9.87 2.29
N ALA A 345 5.32 -9.55 1.08
CA ALA A 345 5.58 -8.25 0.48
C ALA A 345 4.80 -7.13 1.19
N HIS A 346 5.33 -5.91 1.15
CA HIS A 346 4.69 -4.73 1.73
C HIS A 346 4.02 -3.90 0.63
N PRO A 347 3.00 -3.08 0.95
CA PRO A 347 2.41 -2.88 2.27
C PRO A 347 1.53 -4.04 2.78
N PHE A 348 1.30 -4.07 4.08
CA PHE A 348 0.18 -4.81 4.66
C PHE A 348 -1.01 -3.86 4.80
N GLY A 349 -2.15 -4.20 4.19
CA GLY A 349 -3.40 -3.46 4.34
C GLY A 349 -4.32 -4.11 5.37
N LYS A 350 -4.91 -3.31 6.26
CA LYS A 350 -5.90 -3.70 7.27
C LYS A 350 -7.06 -2.71 7.22
N LEU A 351 -8.13 -3.10 6.53
CA LEU A 351 -9.30 -2.27 6.23
C LEU A 351 -8.90 -0.90 5.59
N HIS A 352 -9.02 0.20 6.34
CA HIS A 352 -8.70 1.58 5.91
C HIS A 352 -7.26 2.01 6.16
N THR A 353 -6.42 1.09 6.63
CA THR A 353 -5.02 1.36 6.94
C THR A 353 -4.08 0.50 6.09
N ALA A 354 -2.89 1.01 5.81
CA ALA A 354 -1.78 0.18 5.32
C ALA A 354 -0.46 0.67 5.87
N LEU A 355 0.51 -0.23 5.98
CA LEU A 355 1.83 0.07 6.52
C LEU A 355 2.93 -0.61 5.68
N THR A 356 3.96 0.18 5.36
CA THR A 356 5.25 -0.31 4.84
C THR A 356 6.31 -0.13 5.91
N HIS A 357 7.37 -0.94 5.87
CA HIS A 357 8.44 -0.90 6.87
C HIS A 357 9.80 -1.00 6.19
N ASN A 358 10.68 -0.04 6.48
CA ASN A 358 12.10 -0.14 6.20
C ASN A 358 12.82 -0.28 7.55
N GLY A 359 13.17 -1.50 7.94
CA GLY A 359 13.63 -1.76 9.29
C GLY A 359 13.71 -3.23 9.65
N GLU A 360 13.99 -3.49 10.92
CA GLU A 360 13.84 -4.79 11.57
C GLU A 360 13.45 -4.53 13.03
N THR A 361 12.31 -5.09 13.46
CA THR A 361 11.84 -4.93 14.84
C THR A 361 12.42 -6.01 15.74
N THR A 362 13.15 -5.62 16.79
CA THR A 362 13.87 -6.55 17.69
C THR A 362 12.93 -7.22 18.70
N ASN A 363 11.85 -6.56 19.10
CA ASN A 363 10.88 -7.04 20.09
C ASN A 363 9.60 -7.65 19.45
N TYR A 364 9.78 -8.40 18.36
CA TYR A 364 8.68 -9.02 17.60
C TYR A 364 7.60 -9.70 18.46
N GLU A 365 8.02 -10.53 19.43
CA GLU A 365 7.08 -11.36 20.19
C GLU A 365 6.18 -10.54 21.12
N THR A 366 6.69 -9.46 21.75
CA THR A 366 5.86 -8.60 22.60
C THR A 366 4.89 -7.76 21.78
N LEU A 367 5.33 -7.25 20.63
CA LEU A 367 4.47 -6.57 19.66
C LEU A 367 3.35 -7.49 19.17
N LYS A 368 3.67 -8.77 18.92
CA LYS A 368 2.71 -9.79 18.48
C LYS A 368 1.68 -10.13 19.55
N GLN A 369 2.13 -10.37 20.77
CA GLN A 369 1.22 -10.66 21.90
C GLN A 369 0.22 -9.53 22.11
N ARG A 370 0.64 -8.26 21.92
CA ARG A 370 -0.26 -7.10 22.05
C ARG A 370 -1.44 -7.16 21.08
N VAL A 371 -1.22 -7.48 19.80
CA VAL A 371 -2.31 -7.55 18.82
C VAL A 371 -3.15 -8.83 18.99
N GLU A 372 -2.53 -9.94 19.40
CA GLU A 372 -3.23 -11.20 19.67
C GLU A 372 -4.21 -11.09 20.86
N GLN A 373 -3.91 -10.24 21.86
CA GLN A 373 -4.84 -9.93 22.96
C GLN A 373 -6.18 -9.34 22.49
N PHE A 374 -6.20 -8.67 21.33
CA PHE A 374 -7.43 -8.14 20.71
C PHE A 374 -7.98 -9.08 19.62
N GLY A 375 -7.47 -10.31 19.54
CA GLY A 375 -7.85 -11.31 18.56
C GLY A 375 -7.46 -10.93 17.14
N LEU A 376 -6.33 -10.25 16.97
CA LEU A 376 -5.74 -9.89 15.69
C LEU A 376 -4.53 -10.78 15.37
N PRO A 377 -4.72 -12.06 15.00
CA PRO A 377 -3.60 -12.96 14.73
C PRO A 377 -2.91 -12.59 13.41
N PRO A 378 -1.57 -12.48 13.39
CA PRO A 378 -0.81 -12.36 12.15
C PRO A 378 -1.05 -13.55 11.21
N LEU A 379 -1.11 -13.27 9.90
CA LEU A 379 -1.29 -14.26 8.82
C LEU A 379 0.00 -14.50 8.02
N ALA A 380 1.01 -13.66 8.23
CA ALA A 380 2.35 -13.67 7.71
C ALA A 380 3.35 -13.69 8.87
N THR A 381 4.58 -14.10 8.58
CA THR A 381 5.63 -14.31 9.60
C THR A 381 6.55 -13.10 9.76
N THR A 382 6.13 -11.92 9.29
CA THR A 382 6.96 -10.71 9.29
C THR A 382 6.55 -9.78 10.41
N ASP A 383 7.52 -9.17 11.08
CA ASP A 383 7.33 -8.06 12.02
C ASP A 383 6.41 -6.95 11.50
N THR A 384 6.50 -6.67 10.21
CA THR A 384 5.78 -5.59 9.54
C THR A 384 4.28 -5.83 9.51
N GLU A 385 3.83 -7.09 9.41
CA GLU A 385 2.40 -7.37 9.51
C GLU A 385 1.91 -7.09 10.93
N VAL A 386 2.70 -7.46 11.94
CA VAL A 386 2.36 -7.22 13.33
C VAL A 386 2.28 -5.72 13.62
N ALA A 387 3.25 -4.94 13.15
CA ALA A 387 3.21 -3.49 13.20
C ALA A 387 1.97 -2.92 12.47
N SER A 388 1.61 -3.48 11.31
CA SER A 388 0.40 -3.09 10.58
C SER A 388 -0.89 -3.42 11.34
N LEU A 389 -0.96 -4.55 12.04
CA LEU A 389 -2.09 -4.91 12.91
C LEU A 389 -2.16 -3.98 14.13
N LYS A 390 -1.01 -3.64 14.75
CA LYS A 390 -0.98 -2.66 15.84
C LYS A 390 -1.43 -1.29 15.35
N PHE A 391 -1.00 -0.87 14.15
CA PHE A 391 -1.40 0.40 13.57
C PHE A 391 -2.91 0.43 13.33
N HIS A 392 -3.48 -0.65 12.78
CA HIS A 392 -4.92 -0.80 12.63
C HIS A 392 -5.66 -0.76 13.97
N LEU A 393 -5.19 -1.53 14.97
CA LEU A 393 -5.78 -1.55 16.30
C LEU A 393 -5.83 -0.16 16.91
N LEU A 394 -4.70 0.57 16.93
CA LEU A 394 -4.63 1.87 17.57
C LEU A 394 -5.33 2.97 16.76
N ALA A 395 -5.17 2.98 15.44
CA ALA A 395 -5.65 4.05 14.60
C ALA A 395 -7.13 3.89 14.18
N GLU A 396 -7.59 2.66 14.01
CA GLU A 396 -8.93 2.35 13.49
C GLU A 396 -9.82 1.76 14.58
N GLU A 397 -9.39 0.73 15.32
CA GLU A 397 -10.27 0.06 16.29
C GLU A 397 -10.44 0.85 17.59
N LEU A 398 -9.34 1.31 18.19
CA LEU A 398 -9.33 2.10 19.43
C LEU A 398 -9.39 3.62 19.18
N GLU A 399 -9.13 4.07 17.95
CA GLU A 399 -9.17 5.49 17.54
C GLU A 399 -8.31 6.40 18.44
N TYR A 400 -7.06 5.99 18.74
CA TYR A 400 -6.11 6.80 19.51
C TYR A 400 -5.93 8.18 18.86
N PRO A 401 -5.87 9.26 19.65
CA PRO A 401 -5.52 10.57 19.14
C PRO A 401 -4.10 10.54 18.55
N ASP A 402 -3.84 11.45 17.60
CA ASP A 402 -2.60 11.45 16.80
C ASP A 402 -1.33 11.33 17.65
N TRP A 403 -1.20 12.16 18.69
CA TRP A 403 -0.03 12.16 19.58
C TRP A 403 0.12 10.84 20.36
N ALA A 404 -0.98 10.20 20.77
CA ALA A 404 -0.94 8.93 21.49
C ALA A 404 -0.57 7.79 20.53
N LEU A 405 -1.04 7.84 19.28
CA LEU A 405 -0.61 6.90 18.25
C LEU A 405 0.91 6.98 18.02
N PHE A 406 1.48 8.18 17.96
CA PHE A 406 2.93 8.36 17.89
C PHE A 406 3.64 7.77 19.10
N GLU A 407 3.20 8.14 20.30
CA GLU A 407 3.83 7.70 21.54
C GLU A 407 3.79 6.16 21.71
N SER A 408 2.71 5.51 21.25
CA SER A 408 2.56 4.05 21.26
C SER A 408 3.47 3.30 20.27
N PHE A 409 4.05 3.99 19.29
CA PHE A 409 4.97 3.42 18.31
C PHE A 409 6.41 3.84 18.57
N SER A 410 6.63 5.14 18.74
CA SER A 410 7.93 5.77 18.96
C SER A 410 7.85 6.50 20.30
N PRO A 411 8.06 5.82 21.44
CA PRO A 411 7.92 6.46 22.75
C PRO A 411 8.99 7.55 22.97
N THR A 412 8.59 8.66 23.58
CA THR A 412 9.48 9.76 23.96
C THR A 412 10.19 9.37 25.26
N THR A 413 11.52 9.17 25.22
CA THR A 413 12.27 8.60 26.36
C THR A 413 13.50 9.43 26.74
N GLY A 414 14.12 9.09 27.86
CA GLY A 414 15.40 9.69 28.27
C GLY A 414 15.35 11.21 28.42
N ASP A 415 16.40 11.87 27.92
CA ASP A 415 16.55 13.33 28.00
C ASP A 415 15.44 14.06 27.22
N ASP A 416 14.95 13.50 26.12
CA ASP A 416 13.85 14.10 25.35
C ASP A 416 12.57 14.22 26.19
N LEU A 417 12.24 13.19 26.97
CA LEU A 417 11.08 13.21 27.87
C LEU A 417 11.25 14.26 28.98
N ALA A 418 12.49 14.50 29.44
CA ALA A 418 12.78 15.52 30.45
C ALA A 418 12.58 16.96 29.92
N LEU A 419 12.66 17.15 28.59
CA LEU A 419 12.43 18.44 27.93
C LEU A 419 10.94 18.71 27.64
N ILE A 420 10.06 17.71 27.79
CA ILE A 420 8.62 17.87 27.57
C ILE A 420 7.98 18.61 28.76
N PRO A 421 7.09 19.60 28.51
CA PRO A 421 6.33 20.26 29.57
C PRO A 421 5.56 19.26 30.45
N GLN A 422 5.52 19.50 31.76
CA GLN A 422 4.99 18.55 32.76
C GLN A 422 3.59 18.01 32.45
N GLU A 423 2.69 18.86 31.93
CA GLU A 423 1.32 18.46 31.57
C GLU A 423 1.31 17.44 30.42
N LEU A 424 2.06 17.70 29.35
CA LEU A 424 2.17 16.79 28.21
C LEU A 424 2.93 15.51 28.61
N ARG A 425 3.97 15.65 29.43
CA ARG A 425 4.75 14.51 29.94
C ARG A 425 3.88 13.48 30.66
N ALA A 426 2.98 13.92 31.53
CA ALA A 426 2.06 13.02 32.24
C ALA A 426 1.17 12.22 31.28
N GLN A 427 0.71 12.83 30.18
CA GLN A 427 -0.09 12.14 29.16
C GLN A 427 0.74 11.09 28.41
N LEU A 428 1.98 11.41 28.05
CA LEU A 428 2.89 10.45 27.40
C LEU A 428 3.18 9.25 28.32
N GLU A 429 3.46 9.50 29.60
CA GLU A 429 3.74 8.46 30.60
C GLU A 429 2.55 7.50 30.79
N GLU A 430 1.30 7.97 30.70
CA GLU A 430 0.11 7.10 30.74
C GLU A 430 0.01 6.18 29.51
N VAL A 431 0.30 6.70 28.31
CA VAL A 431 0.36 5.87 27.10
C VAL A 431 1.49 4.85 27.20
N GLN A 432 2.68 5.28 27.64
CA GLN A 432 3.83 4.41 27.84
C GLN A 432 3.52 3.28 28.84
N ARG A 433 2.78 3.55 29.93
CA ARG A 433 2.40 2.53 30.91
C ARG A 433 1.70 1.31 30.27
N VAL A 434 0.95 1.54 29.20
CA VAL A 434 0.20 0.48 28.50
C VAL A 434 0.98 -0.05 27.30
N GLU A 435 1.57 0.84 26.50
CA GLU A 435 2.04 0.51 25.16
C GLU A 435 3.55 0.25 25.07
N PHE A 436 4.36 0.74 26.03
CA PHE A 436 5.82 0.78 25.92
C PHE A 436 6.46 -0.58 25.61
N THR A 437 6.06 -1.65 26.30
CA THR A 437 6.60 -3.02 26.06
C THR A 437 6.29 -3.54 24.65
N SER A 438 5.23 -3.02 24.04
CA SER A 438 4.78 -3.37 22.70
C SER A 438 5.09 -2.28 21.66
N SER A 439 5.75 -1.18 22.04
CA SER A 439 6.25 -0.20 21.09
C SER A 439 7.39 -0.86 20.30
N PRO A 440 7.43 -0.76 18.96
CA PRO A 440 8.52 -1.34 18.19
C PRO A 440 9.89 -0.86 18.69
N ASP A 441 10.80 -1.81 18.84
CA ASP A 441 12.20 -1.59 19.20
C ASP A 441 13.12 -1.98 18.03
N GLY A 442 14.31 -1.41 17.98
CA GLY A 442 15.25 -1.53 16.85
C GLY A 442 15.04 -0.47 15.76
N PRO A 443 15.75 -0.58 14.63
CA PRO A 443 15.68 0.40 13.56
C PRO A 443 14.40 0.22 12.73
N TYR A 444 13.55 1.24 12.65
CA TYR A 444 12.34 1.19 11.84
C TYR A 444 11.92 2.56 11.28
N GLN A 445 11.46 2.52 10.04
CA GLN A 445 10.67 3.58 9.44
C GLN A 445 9.39 2.97 8.87
N TYR A 446 8.24 3.42 9.38
CA TYR A 446 6.94 3.05 8.87
C TYR A 446 6.32 4.20 8.09
N LEU A 447 6.02 3.97 6.80
CA LEU A 447 5.11 4.84 6.06
C LEU A 447 3.73 4.20 6.07
N CYS A 448 2.76 4.92 6.62
CA CYS A 448 1.42 4.41 6.82
C CYS A 448 0.40 5.23 6.05
N LEU A 449 -0.57 4.54 5.45
CA LEU A 449 -1.80 5.15 4.97
C LEU A 449 -2.86 5.01 6.05
N ARG A 450 -3.54 6.12 6.35
CA ARG A 450 -4.77 6.13 7.14
C ARG A 450 -5.85 6.85 6.34
N HIS A 451 -6.93 6.16 6.04
CA HIS A 451 -8.09 6.75 5.39
C HIS A 451 -9.23 6.81 6.39
N LEU A 452 -9.87 7.96 6.52
CA LEU A 452 -10.95 8.19 7.46
C LEU A 452 -12.19 8.64 6.66
N PRO A 453 -12.93 7.69 6.05
CA PRO A 453 -14.05 7.99 5.17
C PRO A 453 -15.08 8.95 5.79
N GLU A 454 -15.40 8.74 7.06
CA GLU A 454 -16.43 9.49 7.79
C GLU A 454 -16.00 10.93 8.13
N LYS A 455 -14.69 11.22 8.08
CA LYS A 455 -14.14 12.55 8.32
C LYS A 455 -13.74 13.25 7.02
N ASN A 456 -13.97 12.61 5.87
CA ASN A 456 -13.47 13.04 4.57
C ASN A 456 -11.96 13.35 4.58
N VAL A 457 -11.18 12.48 5.23
CA VAL A 457 -9.74 12.68 5.42
C VAL A 457 -8.94 11.50 4.87
N THR A 458 -7.81 11.80 4.22
CA THR A 458 -6.78 10.83 3.96
C THR A 458 -5.42 11.34 4.43
N GLU A 459 -4.61 10.43 4.94
CA GLU A 459 -3.36 10.79 5.59
C GLU A 459 -2.23 9.87 5.17
N ARG A 460 -1.02 10.47 5.13
CA ARG A 460 0.23 9.75 5.26
C ARG A 460 0.76 9.98 6.67
N VAL A 461 0.88 8.91 7.46
CA VAL A 461 1.45 8.93 8.81
C VAL A 461 2.84 8.32 8.75
N ASP A 462 3.84 9.13 9.07
CA ASP A 462 5.25 8.73 9.05
C ASP A 462 5.67 8.43 10.50
N LEU A 463 5.89 7.16 10.85
CA LEU A 463 6.36 6.74 12.18
C LEU A 463 7.83 6.30 12.07
N LYS A 464 8.69 6.73 12.99
CA LYS A 464 10.12 6.45 12.96
C LYS A 464 10.66 6.08 14.34
N ASP A 465 11.71 5.28 14.36
CA ASP A 465 12.41 4.98 15.61
C ASP A 465 12.98 6.24 16.27
N PRO A 466 12.94 6.36 17.61
CA PRO A 466 13.43 7.55 18.31
C PRO A 466 14.90 7.89 18.03
N ALA A 467 15.70 6.90 17.62
CA ALA A 467 17.12 7.07 17.30
C ALA A 467 17.38 7.42 15.83
N ASP A 468 16.33 7.57 15.01
CA ASP A 468 16.37 7.86 13.57
C ASP A 468 17.40 7.01 12.79
N LEU A 469 17.40 5.69 13.07
CA LEU A 469 18.39 4.74 12.53
C LEU A 469 18.19 4.41 11.05
N ARG A 470 17.10 4.88 10.43
CA ARG A 470 16.75 4.61 9.03
C ARG A 470 16.60 5.92 8.24
N PRO A 471 17.26 6.03 7.08
CA PRO A 471 17.24 7.25 6.30
C PRO A 471 15.83 7.51 5.73
N GLY A 472 15.42 8.77 5.76
CA GLY A 472 14.18 9.22 5.16
C GLY A 472 14.14 10.74 5.07
N THR A 473 13.93 11.25 3.87
CA THR A 473 13.87 12.69 3.58
C THR A 473 12.49 13.03 3.04
N THR A 474 11.87 14.06 3.63
CA THR A 474 10.60 14.60 3.16
C THR A 474 10.85 15.88 2.38
N ALA A 475 10.40 15.89 1.14
CA ALA A 475 10.40 17.02 0.24
C ALA A 475 8.98 17.52 0.06
N PHE A 476 8.83 18.83 0.05
CA PHE A 476 7.53 19.45 -0.10
C PHE A 476 7.48 20.42 -1.28
N TRP A 477 6.29 20.54 -1.89
CA TRP A 477 6.03 21.45 -2.98
C TRP A 477 4.63 22.07 -2.83
N TYR A 478 4.53 23.40 -2.85
CA TYR A 478 3.28 24.14 -2.62
C TYR A 478 3.14 25.33 -3.55
N ASP A 479 1.98 25.43 -4.21
CA ASP A 479 1.59 26.64 -4.95
C ASP A 479 0.44 27.35 -4.22
N HIS A 480 0.79 28.47 -3.59
CA HIS A 480 -0.15 29.41 -2.96
C HIS A 480 -0.54 30.58 -3.87
N THR A 481 0.09 30.69 -5.04
CA THR A 481 -0.05 31.83 -5.96
C THR A 481 -1.01 31.53 -7.11
N GLY A 482 -1.30 30.24 -7.35
CA GLY A 482 -2.24 29.76 -8.36
C GLY A 482 -3.72 30.02 -8.01
N LYS A 483 -4.60 29.80 -9.00
CA LYS A 483 -6.06 29.87 -8.81
C LYS A 483 -6.59 28.75 -7.89
N GLU A 484 -5.87 27.63 -7.81
CA GLU A 484 -6.13 26.52 -6.90
C GLU A 484 -4.89 26.28 -6.05
N LYS A 485 -5.06 26.09 -4.74
CA LYS A 485 -3.95 25.73 -3.85
C LYS A 485 -3.49 24.32 -4.19
N LYS A 486 -2.21 24.18 -4.54
CA LYS A 486 -1.62 22.86 -4.77
C LYS A 486 -0.59 22.57 -3.70
N ALA A 487 -0.58 21.34 -3.21
CA ALA A 487 0.31 20.90 -2.16
C ALA A 487 0.69 19.45 -2.41
N PHE A 488 1.97 19.13 -2.29
CA PHE A 488 2.52 17.79 -2.37
C PHE A 488 3.58 17.58 -1.30
N SER A 489 3.50 16.44 -0.64
CA SER A 489 4.49 15.93 0.30
C SER A 489 4.99 14.60 -0.21
N ILE A 490 6.31 14.51 -0.42
CA ILE A 490 7.00 13.33 -0.93
C ILE A 490 8.00 12.90 0.13
N ILE A 491 7.96 11.65 0.55
CA ILE A 491 9.00 11.07 1.41
C ILE A 491 9.63 9.89 0.70
N ALA A 492 10.94 9.75 0.81
CA ALA A 492 11.67 8.62 0.28
C ALA A 492 12.89 8.28 1.13
N SER A 493 13.33 7.02 1.08
CA SER A 493 14.58 6.59 1.73
C SER A 493 15.84 7.23 1.12
N GLU A 494 15.77 7.66 -0.14
CA GLU A 494 16.87 8.33 -0.84
C GLU A 494 16.35 9.58 -1.57
N GLU A 495 17.09 10.70 -1.45
CA GLU A 495 16.68 12.01 -1.99
C GLU A 495 16.41 11.99 -3.49
N GLN A 496 17.21 11.26 -4.29
CA GLN A 496 17.00 11.21 -5.73
C GLN A 496 15.65 10.59 -6.14
N ALA A 497 15.03 9.78 -5.28
CA ALA A 497 13.69 9.26 -5.54
C ALA A 497 12.62 10.34 -5.37
N ALA A 498 12.75 11.21 -4.36
CA ALA A 498 11.87 12.37 -4.21
C ALA A 498 12.05 13.36 -5.37
N GLN A 499 13.29 13.62 -5.77
CA GLN A 499 13.59 14.44 -6.94
C GLN A 499 12.99 13.85 -8.22
N LYS A 500 13.05 12.51 -8.37
CA LYS A 500 12.41 11.82 -9.49
C LYS A 500 10.90 12.00 -9.51
N VAL A 501 10.23 11.93 -8.36
CA VAL A 501 8.79 12.21 -8.26
C VAL A 501 8.48 13.62 -8.75
N LEU A 502 9.19 14.63 -8.28
CA LEU A 502 8.98 16.03 -8.69
C LEU A 502 9.22 16.24 -10.19
N GLU A 503 10.28 15.65 -10.76
CA GLU A 503 10.52 15.66 -12.21
C GLU A 503 9.35 15.10 -13.02
N LEU A 504 8.77 14.00 -12.54
CA LEU A 504 7.68 13.30 -13.21
C LEU A 504 6.35 14.05 -13.04
N LEU A 505 6.07 14.59 -11.86
CA LEU A 505 4.90 15.43 -11.63
C LEU A 505 4.96 16.70 -12.49
N ASP A 506 6.14 17.32 -12.63
CA ASP A 506 6.33 18.41 -13.58
C ASP A 506 6.09 17.90 -15.00
N ARG A 507 6.70 16.80 -15.43
CA ARG A 507 6.51 16.26 -16.78
C ARG A 507 5.03 16.03 -17.13
N GLU A 508 4.24 15.53 -16.19
CA GLU A 508 2.80 15.26 -16.32
C GLU A 508 1.93 16.53 -16.21
N GLY A 509 2.52 17.69 -15.90
CA GLY A 509 1.80 18.96 -15.73
C GLY A 509 0.99 19.05 -14.45
N VAL A 510 1.28 18.19 -13.47
CA VAL A 510 0.60 18.19 -12.16
C VAL A 510 1.10 19.36 -11.31
N ILE A 511 2.42 19.57 -11.30
CA ILE A 511 3.11 20.69 -10.64
C ILE A 511 3.90 21.50 -11.68
N ASP A 512 4.36 22.70 -11.32
CA ASP A 512 5.29 23.48 -12.13
C ASP A 512 6.66 23.55 -11.46
N GLY A 513 7.71 23.05 -12.12
CA GLY A 513 9.06 23.03 -11.54
C GLY A 513 9.37 21.72 -10.83
N THR A 514 10.67 21.42 -10.71
CA THR A 514 11.17 20.10 -10.27
C THR A 514 11.97 20.18 -8.96
N VAL A 515 11.96 21.34 -8.32
CA VAL A 515 12.72 21.61 -7.09
C VAL A 515 11.72 21.73 -5.95
N PRO A 516 11.96 21.06 -4.81
CA PRO A 516 11.11 21.23 -3.65
C PRO A 516 11.27 22.62 -3.04
N ASP A 517 10.20 23.11 -2.42
CA ASP A 517 10.19 24.36 -1.66
C ASP A 517 10.93 24.21 -0.35
N GLU A 518 10.73 23.06 0.30
CA GLU A 518 11.38 22.73 1.55
C GLU A 518 11.74 21.24 1.58
N VAL A 519 12.87 20.93 2.22
CA VAL A 519 13.32 19.58 2.48
C VAL A 519 13.64 19.47 3.95
N MET A 520 13.07 18.47 4.62
CA MET A 520 13.32 18.23 6.04
C MET A 520 13.45 16.74 6.36
N VAL A 521 14.12 16.46 7.47
CA VAL A 521 14.10 15.16 8.14
C VAL A 521 13.25 15.33 9.38
N SER A 522 12.19 14.54 9.51
CA SER A 522 11.33 14.54 10.70
C SER A 522 11.50 13.24 11.49
N ASN A 523 11.27 13.33 12.80
CA ASN A 523 11.17 12.20 13.73
C ASN A 523 9.74 11.62 13.82
N GLY A 524 8.89 11.99 12.86
CA GLY A 524 7.49 11.59 12.75
C GLY A 524 6.57 12.76 12.38
N MET A 525 5.59 12.52 11.50
CA MET A 525 4.61 13.54 11.09
C MET A 525 3.35 12.92 10.49
N ILE A 526 2.26 13.70 10.47
CA ILE A 526 1.04 13.41 9.73
C ILE A 526 0.88 14.46 8.63
N ASN A 527 0.72 13.96 7.42
CA ASN A 527 0.31 14.76 6.27
C ASN A 527 -1.17 14.47 6.05
N ARG A 528 -2.05 15.37 6.51
CA ARG A 528 -3.50 15.22 6.47
C ARG A 528 -4.07 16.03 5.32
N PHE A 529 -4.84 15.37 4.47
CA PHE A 529 -5.52 16.00 3.33
C PHE A 529 -7.02 15.75 3.44
N ILE A 530 -7.78 16.84 3.31
CA ILE A 530 -9.23 16.85 3.43
C ILE A 530 -9.80 16.89 2.02
N TYR A 531 -10.76 16.02 1.74
CA TYR A 531 -11.43 15.94 0.44
C TYR A 531 -12.91 16.29 0.54
N ASP A 532 -13.50 16.67 -0.58
CA ASP A 532 -14.94 16.94 -0.70
C ASP A 532 -15.73 15.67 -1.09
N ASP A 533 -17.05 15.76 -1.17
CA ASP A 533 -17.91 14.62 -1.52
C ASP A 533 -17.65 14.05 -2.92
N SER A 534 -16.93 14.79 -3.80
CA SER A 534 -16.49 14.29 -5.10
C SER A 534 -15.16 13.51 -5.03
N GLY A 535 -14.53 13.46 -3.86
CA GLY A 535 -13.22 12.89 -3.64
C GLY A 535 -12.07 13.81 -4.04
N LYS A 536 -12.35 15.08 -4.40
CA LYS A 536 -11.30 16.07 -4.71
C LYS A 536 -10.75 16.63 -3.41
N VAL A 537 -9.43 16.58 -3.28
CA VAL A 537 -8.73 17.14 -2.13
C VAL A 537 -8.76 18.66 -2.20
N SER A 538 -9.28 19.30 -1.15
CA SER A 538 -9.55 20.74 -1.10
C SER A 538 -8.66 21.48 -0.11
N ASP A 539 -8.17 20.80 0.93
CA ASP A 539 -7.35 21.39 1.98
C ASP A 539 -6.34 20.39 2.57
N TYR A 540 -5.37 20.89 3.33
CA TYR A 540 -4.36 20.06 3.98
C TYR A 540 -3.87 20.65 5.31
N GLN A 541 -3.33 19.77 6.15
CA GLN A 541 -2.68 20.09 7.41
C GLN A 541 -1.43 19.23 7.56
N LEU A 542 -0.33 19.84 7.96
CA LEU A 542 0.90 19.14 8.33
C LEU A 542 1.04 19.21 9.84
N ILE A 543 1.28 18.07 10.47
CA ILE A 543 1.21 17.93 11.92
C ILE A 543 2.46 17.16 12.37
N ASP A 544 3.14 17.67 13.39
CA ASP A 544 4.25 16.96 14.02
C ASP A 544 3.75 15.79 14.90
N ARG A 545 4.69 15.00 15.44
CA ARG A 545 4.37 13.87 16.32
C ARG A 545 3.62 14.24 17.61
N TYR A 546 3.65 15.51 18.03
CA TYR A 546 2.96 15.99 19.24
C TYR A 546 1.60 16.63 18.94
N GLY A 547 1.14 16.58 17.68
CA GLY A 547 -0.14 17.16 17.27
C GLY A 547 -0.06 18.66 16.96
N ARG A 548 1.14 19.24 16.83
CA ARG A 548 1.31 20.67 16.54
C ARG A 548 1.38 20.91 15.02
N PRO A 549 0.78 21.99 14.50
CA PRO A 549 0.89 22.33 13.08
C PRO A 549 2.35 22.60 12.68
N ILE A 550 2.73 22.12 11.51
CA ILE A 550 3.98 22.50 10.83
C ILE A 550 3.62 23.56 9.80
N GLU A 551 4.05 24.80 10.05
CA GLU A 551 3.91 25.90 9.11
C GLU A 551 5.04 25.87 8.10
N LEU A 552 4.71 26.19 6.86
CA LEU A 552 5.66 26.26 5.77
C LEU A 552 5.70 27.68 5.25
N GLU A 553 6.92 28.12 4.92
CA GLU A 553 7.10 29.47 4.43
C GLU A 553 6.44 29.64 3.05
N PRO A 554 5.68 30.73 2.83
CA PRO A 554 5.11 31.01 1.52
C PRO A 554 6.22 31.20 0.48
N VAL A 555 6.30 30.27 -0.45
CA VAL A 555 7.21 30.38 -1.59
C VAL A 555 6.61 31.22 -2.72
N GLY A 556 7.50 31.79 -3.54
CA GLY A 556 7.14 32.58 -4.70
C GLY A 556 6.49 31.75 -5.81
N LYS A 557 6.40 32.34 -7.00
CA LYS A 557 5.80 31.67 -8.15
C LYS A 557 6.71 30.56 -8.70
N HIS A 558 6.13 29.37 -8.82
CA HIS A 558 6.73 28.21 -9.46
C HIS A 558 6.97 28.36 -10.97
N TYR A 559 8.02 27.70 -11.48
CA TYR A 559 8.42 27.78 -12.89
C TYR A 559 8.80 26.41 -13.47
N SER A 560 8.02 25.94 -14.45
CA SER A 560 8.38 24.77 -15.26
C SER A 560 9.23 25.16 -16.47
N PHE A 561 10.47 24.67 -16.56
CA PHE A 561 11.31 24.84 -17.75
C PHE A 561 10.69 24.21 -19.01
N ARG A 562 9.93 23.12 -18.84
CA ARG A 562 9.33 22.34 -19.94
C ARG A 562 8.14 23.05 -20.58
N ARG A 563 7.30 23.69 -19.77
CA ARG A 563 6.05 24.34 -20.24
C ARG A 563 6.15 25.85 -20.40
N SER A 564 7.07 26.49 -19.70
CA SER A 564 7.22 27.95 -19.81
C SER A 564 7.96 28.31 -21.09
N LYS A 565 7.34 29.13 -21.94
CA LYS A 565 8.02 29.71 -23.10
C LYS A 565 9.04 30.75 -22.62
N LEU A 566 10.27 30.64 -23.11
CA LEU A 566 11.32 31.64 -22.86
C LEU A 566 10.89 32.97 -23.47
N LYS A 567 10.87 34.05 -22.67
CA LYS A 567 10.59 35.40 -23.17
C LYS A 567 11.88 36.17 -23.28
N THR A 568 11.86 37.20 -24.14
CA THR A 568 12.99 38.12 -24.26
C THR A 568 12.94 39.13 -23.10
N PRO A 569 14.00 39.28 -22.29
CA PRO A 569 14.04 40.25 -21.22
C PRO A 569 13.96 41.68 -21.76
N ARG A 570 13.31 42.58 -21.00
CA ARG A 570 13.23 44.01 -21.37
C ARG A 570 14.62 44.66 -21.54
N GLN A 571 15.62 44.16 -20.80
CA GLN A 571 16.99 44.67 -20.79
C GLN A 571 17.93 43.90 -21.74
N LYS A 572 17.38 43.27 -22.81
CA LYS A 572 18.15 42.45 -23.76
C LYS A 572 19.49 43.07 -24.17
N ALA A 573 19.47 44.29 -24.70
CA ALA A 573 20.68 44.94 -25.23
C ALA A 573 21.77 45.16 -24.15
N LEU A 574 21.36 45.48 -22.92
CA LEU A 574 22.28 45.61 -21.79
C LEU A 574 22.89 44.25 -21.42
N LEU A 575 22.06 43.21 -21.32
CA LEU A 575 22.52 41.86 -21.01
C LEU A 575 23.48 41.34 -22.08
N GLU A 576 23.17 41.54 -23.36
CA GLU A 576 24.04 41.12 -24.46
C GLU A 576 25.42 41.77 -24.41
N ARG A 577 25.48 43.05 -24.01
CA ARG A 577 26.73 43.79 -23.80
C ARG A 577 27.48 43.30 -22.56
N GLU A 578 26.80 43.19 -21.41
CA GLU A 578 27.43 42.69 -20.17
C GLU A 578 28.00 41.27 -20.34
N MET A 579 27.35 40.41 -21.13
CA MET A 579 27.88 39.09 -21.46
C MET A 579 29.21 39.15 -22.23
N VAL A 580 29.42 40.17 -23.06
CA VAL A 580 30.69 40.38 -23.78
C VAL A 580 31.72 41.01 -22.85
N ASP A 581 31.33 42.05 -22.11
CA ASP A 581 32.19 42.78 -21.19
C ASP A 581 32.73 41.87 -20.05
N HIS A 582 31.98 40.82 -19.69
CA HIS A 582 32.34 39.84 -18.67
C HIS A 582 32.71 38.46 -19.23
N ALA A 583 33.10 38.35 -20.50
CA ALA A 583 33.43 37.06 -21.14
C ALA A 583 34.47 36.24 -20.34
N ASP A 584 35.47 36.91 -19.74
CA ASP A 584 36.53 36.26 -18.97
C ASP A 584 36.11 35.80 -17.56
N ASN A 585 34.92 36.22 -17.07
CA ASN A 585 34.41 35.84 -15.76
C ASN A 585 32.86 35.81 -15.73
N LEU A 586 32.27 35.00 -16.63
CA LEU A 586 30.83 34.87 -16.73
C LEU A 586 30.18 34.36 -15.43
N THR A 587 30.83 33.42 -14.74
CA THR A 587 30.31 32.87 -13.48
C THR A 587 30.22 33.93 -12.38
N GLY A 588 31.27 34.75 -12.22
CA GLY A 588 31.26 35.85 -11.25
C GLY A 588 30.23 36.92 -11.58
N TRP A 589 30.06 37.26 -12.87
CA TRP A 589 29.04 38.21 -13.31
C TRP A 589 27.62 37.68 -13.04
N ILE A 590 27.33 36.44 -13.47
CA ILE A 590 26.02 35.79 -13.22
C ILE A 590 25.72 35.78 -11.72
N ALA A 591 26.68 35.33 -10.89
CA ALA A 591 26.53 35.28 -9.45
C ALA A 591 26.19 36.66 -8.84
N SER A 592 26.84 37.73 -9.33
CA SER A 592 26.56 39.11 -8.88
C SER A 592 25.18 39.63 -9.28
N ARG A 593 24.56 39.04 -10.31
CA ARG A 593 23.26 39.45 -10.87
C ARG A 593 22.08 38.58 -10.41
N LEU A 594 22.31 37.37 -9.92
CA LEU A 594 21.27 36.39 -9.55
C LEU A 594 20.15 37.00 -8.70
N ALA A 595 20.49 37.75 -7.65
CA ALA A 595 19.50 38.37 -6.76
C ALA A 595 18.60 39.43 -7.44
N LYS A 596 19.00 39.94 -8.61
CA LYS A 596 18.29 40.98 -9.37
C LYS A 596 17.50 40.41 -10.55
N TRP A 597 17.79 39.18 -10.97
CA TRP A 597 17.14 38.55 -12.10
C TRP A 597 15.93 37.74 -11.67
N ASN A 598 14.85 37.84 -12.43
CA ASN A 598 13.82 36.83 -12.38
C ASN A 598 14.28 35.58 -13.16
N PHE A 599 13.58 34.47 -12.94
CA PHE A 599 13.94 33.19 -13.57
C PHE A 599 14.00 33.26 -15.10
N ASP A 600 13.08 33.98 -15.74
CA ASP A 600 13.05 34.12 -17.20
C ASP A 600 14.28 34.86 -17.75
N THR A 601 14.72 35.92 -17.05
CA THR A 601 15.95 36.66 -17.40
C THR A 601 17.19 35.79 -17.25
N TYR A 602 17.30 35.08 -16.13
CA TYR A 602 18.40 34.16 -15.89
C TYR A 602 18.47 33.06 -16.95
N ARG A 603 17.32 32.42 -17.24
CA ARG A 603 17.20 31.40 -18.29
C ARG A 603 17.59 31.95 -19.66
N TRP A 604 17.16 33.16 -19.99
CA TRP A 604 17.47 33.80 -21.27
C TRP A 604 18.97 34.05 -21.43
N VAL A 605 19.65 34.50 -20.37
CA VAL A 605 21.10 34.69 -20.37
C VAL A 605 21.82 33.36 -20.60
N LEU A 606 21.45 32.30 -19.87
CA LEU A 606 22.06 30.98 -20.06
C LEU A 606 21.85 30.43 -21.48
N GLN A 607 20.64 30.54 -22.02
CA GLN A 607 20.35 30.12 -23.39
C GLN A 607 21.20 30.91 -24.40
N SER A 608 21.30 32.23 -24.21
CA SER A 608 22.06 33.10 -25.09
C SER A 608 23.57 32.81 -25.05
N LEU A 609 24.11 32.43 -23.88
CA LEU A 609 25.50 31.96 -23.77
C LEU A 609 25.70 30.63 -24.50
N SER A 610 24.80 29.67 -24.30
CA SER A 610 24.87 28.36 -24.96
C SER A 610 24.77 28.48 -26.49
N ASP A 611 23.85 29.31 -26.99
CA ASP A 611 23.69 29.56 -28.43
C ASP A 611 24.93 30.23 -29.04
N ARG A 612 25.60 31.14 -28.29
CA ARG A 612 26.87 31.76 -28.72
C ARG A 612 28.01 30.75 -28.76
N GLN A 613 28.09 29.86 -27.77
CA GLN A 613 29.11 28.82 -27.74
C GLN A 613 28.94 27.80 -28.88
N LEU A 614 27.70 27.44 -29.22
CA LEU A 614 27.39 26.60 -30.38
C LEU A 614 27.82 27.27 -31.69
N LYS A 615 27.58 28.57 -31.85
CA LYS A 615 28.02 29.36 -33.02
C LYS A 615 29.53 29.54 -33.13
N ALA A 616 30.26 29.53 -32.02
CA ALA A 616 31.72 29.59 -32.01
C ALA A 616 32.40 28.23 -32.27
N GLY A 617 31.64 27.12 -32.18
CA GLY A 617 32.13 25.76 -32.38
C GLY A 617 31.84 25.14 -33.76
N GLU A 618 31.10 25.83 -34.63
CA GLU A 618 31.03 25.47 -36.05
C GLU A 618 32.28 26.04 -36.75
N PRO A 619 33.18 25.20 -37.31
CA PRO A 619 34.16 25.73 -38.24
C PRO A 619 33.37 26.29 -39.43
N GLU A 620 33.57 27.57 -39.75
CA GLU A 620 33.18 28.10 -41.05
C GLU A 620 33.81 27.20 -42.11
N VAL A 621 32.98 26.39 -42.76
CA VAL A 621 33.33 25.73 -44.01
C VAL A 621 33.42 26.84 -45.05
N ALA A 622 34.63 27.35 -45.24
CA ALA A 622 35.06 28.03 -46.44
C ALA A 622 35.54 27.00 -47.47
#